data_AF-A0A7S1BAD0-F1
#
_entry.id   AF-A0A7S1BAD0-F1
#
_cell.length_a   1.000
_cell.length_b   1.000
_cell.length_c   1.000
_cell.angle_alpha   90.00
_cell.angle_beta   90.00
_cell.angle_gamma   90.00
#
_symmetry.space_group_name_H-M   'P 1'
#
loop_
_entity.id
_entity.type
_entity.pdbx_description
1 polymer ?
#
loop_
_entity_poly.entity_id
_entity_poly.type
_entity_poly.pdbx_seq_one_letter_code
_entity_poly.pdbx_strand_id
1 'polypeptide(L)'
;MIMIRGAMNLLIPCYFLLLREVTTIFAREEGISIPIAEIGLEHNDNVDRIMTVERNSTNIPEEVEMSMIIGGEIAPLERYPYMVEFWPRPGCGGSLIHPQVVITAAHCFYNGPKPDNVDIGRHTRNSVVPGDKFENRKIVDLVIHPKYNGGFRVPDVVVMKLEKPSTMTPVKLSTTANDTKIGTTVTAMGWGKCSVNGSCDEILEPDKFENRKVVELLLHPEYNSGMGVPDVAIMKLEKPSAMTPVKLSKNVNDAKAGTTVTAMGWGKCSVNGSCDEILELKHGNLTMMTRKRCNNQVGGFTSTIEICARDTAKKTADCQGDSGGPVVKRGDNAAADIQVGIISRGPMNCLSGPSVYVKITSQRNWIKNVMKNRWGFSLDQNPRPTPVEPPAPKPTLSPVKKPSPAPTKSPEIIPTLPPVKPPVKPPVVCRDTLANVSDQIICYVLTIYGILRIFYF
;
A
#
# COMPACT_ATOMS: atom_id res chain seq x y z
N MET A 1 -26.20 19.97 44.41
CA MET A 1 -24.87 20.15 45.05
C MET A 1 -24.10 18.83 45.23
N ILE A 2 -24.33 17.84 44.37
CA ILE A 2 -23.49 16.66 44.10
C ILE A 2 -23.76 16.41 42.60
N MET A 3 -22.74 16.21 41.76
CA MET A 3 -22.76 16.23 40.26
C MET A 3 -22.18 17.47 39.55
N ILE A 4 -21.36 18.31 40.21
CA ILE A 4 -20.45 19.26 39.52
C ILE A 4 -19.08 19.31 40.21
N ARG A 5 -18.59 18.16 40.69
CA ARG A 5 -17.21 18.04 41.21
C ARG A 5 -16.37 16.96 40.50
N GLY A 6 -16.96 16.20 39.58
CA GLY A 6 -16.25 15.16 38.81
C GLY A 6 -15.63 15.63 37.49
N ALA A 7 -16.12 16.74 36.90
CA ALA A 7 -15.63 17.23 35.61
C ALA A 7 -14.45 18.23 35.71
N MET A 8 -14.11 18.70 36.91
CA MET A 8 -13.05 19.71 37.10
C MET A 8 -11.64 19.14 37.35
N ASN A 9 -11.49 17.84 37.59
CA ASN A 9 -10.16 17.21 37.78
C ASN A 9 -9.59 16.53 36.53
N LEU A 10 -10.25 16.64 35.37
CA LEU A 10 -9.77 16.13 34.08
C LEU A 10 -9.39 17.22 33.07
N LEU A 11 -9.68 18.49 33.36
CA LEU A 11 -9.43 19.61 32.44
C LEU A 11 -8.16 20.40 32.75
N ILE A 12 -7.60 20.29 33.95
CA ILE A 12 -6.39 21.02 34.36
C ILE A 12 -5.10 20.41 33.75
N PRO A 13 -4.91 19.08 33.65
CA PRO A 13 -3.70 18.51 33.02
C PRO A 13 -3.65 18.75 31.50
N CYS A 14 -4.81 18.73 30.83
CA CYS A 14 -4.92 19.00 29.39
C CYS A 14 -4.63 20.47 29.04
N TYR A 15 -4.98 21.41 29.93
CA TYR A 15 -4.72 22.83 29.75
C TYR A 15 -3.20 23.15 29.82
N PHE A 16 -2.45 22.45 30.67
CA PHE A 16 -0.99 22.59 30.75
C PHE A 16 -0.23 21.94 29.58
N LEU A 17 -0.74 20.85 29.02
CA LEU A 17 -0.17 20.23 27.81
C LEU A 17 -0.40 21.09 26.55
N LEU A 18 -1.57 21.73 26.44
CA LEU A 18 -1.86 22.69 25.37
C LEU A 18 -1.00 23.96 25.47
N LEU A 19 -0.76 24.49 26.68
CA LEU A 19 0.14 25.62 26.88
C LEU A 19 1.61 25.29 26.54
N ARG A 20 2.04 24.04 26.75
CA ARG A 20 3.39 23.58 26.40
C ARG A 20 3.57 23.45 24.89
N GLU A 21 2.59 22.93 24.15
CA GLU A 21 2.68 22.82 22.69
C GLU A 21 2.58 24.18 21.99
N VAL A 22 1.68 25.06 22.45
CA VAL A 22 1.48 26.40 21.87
C VAL A 22 2.70 27.30 22.09
N THR A 23 3.41 27.17 23.22
CA THR A 23 4.66 27.94 23.44
C THR A 23 5.85 27.43 22.64
N THR A 24 5.96 26.13 22.37
CA THR A 24 6.98 25.59 21.44
C THR A 24 6.73 25.92 19.97
N ILE A 25 5.46 26.12 19.56
CA ILE A 25 5.12 26.50 18.18
C ILE A 25 5.47 27.97 17.93
N PHE A 26 5.24 28.87 18.90
CA PHE A 26 5.60 30.29 18.76
C PHE A 26 7.09 30.61 18.95
N ALA A 27 7.87 29.75 19.61
CA ALA A 27 9.32 29.96 19.77
C ALA A 27 10.14 29.65 18.50
N ARG A 28 9.53 29.04 17.46
CA ARG A 28 10.23 28.64 16.23
C ARG A 28 10.13 29.66 15.08
N GLU A 29 9.38 30.74 15.24
CA GLU A 29 9.26 31.79 14.21
C GLU A 29 9.96 33.12 14.55
N GLU A 30 10.45 33.35 15.77
CA GLU A 30 11.06 34.66 16.15
C GLU A 30 12.42 34.58 16.90
N GLY A 31 13.06 33.41 17.04
CA GLY A 31 14.47 33.34 17.46
C GLY A 31 14.83 33.93 18.85
N ILE A 32 13.95 33.83 19.85
CA ILE A 32 14.19 34.33 21.22
C ILE A 32 14.47 33.16 22.20
N SER A 33 15.59 33.20 22.91
CA SER A 33 15.95 32.25 23.98
C SER A 33 15.60 32.78 25.38
N ILE A 34 14.91 31.99 26.21
CA ILE A 34 14.71 32.27 27.65
C ILE A 34 15.09 31.03 28.48
N PRO A 35 15.90 31.17 29.56
CA PRO A 35 16.33 30.05 30.39
C PRO A 35 15.28 29.66 31.44
N ILE A 36 15.11 28.34 31.66
CA ILE A 36 14.20 27.78 32.65
C ILE A 36 14.96 27.52 33.95
N ALA A 37 14.60 28.24 35.02
CA ALA A 37 14.93 27.87 36.38
C ALA A 37 13.70 28.05 37.29
N GLU A 38 13.45 27.00 38.07
CA GLU A 38 12.67 26.94 39.34
C GLU A 38 11.23 27.44 39.36
N ILE A 39 10.28 26.50 39.20
CA ILE A 39 9.09 26.45 40.06
C ILE A 39 8.92 24.98 40.48
N GLY A 40 9.35 24.65 41.69
CA GLY A 40 8.97 23.41 42.37
C GLY A 40 7.61 23.58 43.04
N LEU A 41 6.79 22.52 43.08
CA LEU A 41 5.81 22.26 44.13
C LEU A 41 5.40 20.77 44.12
N GLU A 42 5.05 20.29 45.31
CA GLU A 42 5.21 18.92 45.83
C GLU A 42 4.13 17.88 45.44
N HIS A 43 4.50 16.65 45.77
CA HIS A 43 3.88 15.33 45.68
C HIS A 43 2.44 15.21 46.20
N ASN A 44 1.61 14.39 45.53
CA ASN A 44 0.48 13.73 46.20
C ASN A 44 0.17 12.35 45.57
N ASP A 45 0.41 11.31 46.38
CA ASP A 45 0.15 9.89 46.12
C ASP A 45 -1.35 9.59 46.09
N ASN A 46 -2.00 9.47 44.92
CA ASN A 46 -3.28 8.75 44.80
C ASN A 46 -3.82 8.43 43.39
N VAL A 47 -2.99 7.99 42.43
CA VAL A 47 -3.50 7.57 41.10
C VAL A 47 -3.11 6.14 40.68
N ASP A 48 -2.35 5.40 41.49
CA ASP A 48 -1.85 4.06 41.12
C ASP A 48 -2.64 2.86 41.65
N ARG A 49 -3.95 3.02 41.90
CA ARG A 49 -4.84 1.86 42.13
C ARG A 49 -6.17 2.07 41.45
N ILE A 50 -6.35 1.45 40.29
CA ILE A 50 -7.53 0.65 39.90
C ILE A 50 -7.18 -0.09 38.58
N MET A 51 -7.32 -1.42 38.63
CA MET A 51 -7.22 -2.43 37.56
C MET A 51 -5.85 -2.81 36.96
N THR A 52 -5.06 -3.57 37.72
CA THR A 52 -4.35 -4.76 37.20
C THR A 52 -5.36 -5.79 36.67
N VAL A 53 -5.28 -6.14 35.38
CA VAL A 53 -5.68 -7.46 34.87
C VAL A 53 -4.43 -8.12 34.30
N GLU A 54 -4.17 -9.34 34.76
CA GLU A 54 -3.01 -10.15 34.46
C GLU A 54 -2.82 -10.36 32.94
N ARG A 55 -1.63 -10.03 32.43
CA ARG A 55 -1.21 -10.44 31.08
C ARG A 55 -0.75 -11.89 31.13
N ASN A 56 -1.63 -12.79 30.73
CA ASN A 56 -1.25 -14.11 30.27
C ASN A 56 -1.96 -14.38 28.94
N SER A 57 -1.26 -14.21 27.81
CA SER A 57 -1.71 -14.72 26.52
C SER A 57 -0.53 -14.83 25.56
N THR A 58 0.10 -16.00 25.59
CA THR A 58 0.65 -16.64 24.40
C THR A 58 -0.47 -16.82 23.37
N ASN A 59 -0.48 -15.98 22.33
CA ASN A 59 -1.05 -16.19 20.98
C ASN A 59 -1.14 -14.83 20.28
N ILE A 60 -0.12 -14.48 19.52
CA ILE A 60 -0.20 -13.41 18.51
C ILE A 60 -0.63 -14.12 17.22
N PRO A 61 -1.84 -13.86 16.66
CA PRO A 61 -2.21 -14.38 15.36
C PRO A 61 -1.33 -13.73 14.27
N GLU A 62 -1.09 -14.50 13.21
CA GLU A 62 -0.38 -14.11 11.99
C GLU A 62 -0.70 -12.71 11.47
N GLU A 63 0.30 -12.13 10.80
CA GLU A 63 0.26 -10.90 10.00
C GLU A 63 -1.10 -10.69 9.31
N VAL A 64 -1.84 -9.67 9.74
CA VAL A 64 -3.02 -9.21 9.01
C VAL A 64 -2.52 -8.39 7.83
N GLU A 65 -2.50 -9.03 6.66
CA GLU A 65 -2.26 -8.41 5.36
C GLU A 65 -3.23 -7.22 5.19
N MET A 66 -2.66 -6.02 5.05
CA MET A 66 -3.44 -4.78 4.94
C MET A 66 -4.04 -4.65 3.55
N SER A 67 -5.27 -4.17 3.51
CA SER A 67 -6.13 -4.33 2.34
C SER A 67 -6.99 -3.05 2.10
N MET A 68 -7.30 -2.74 0.83
CA MET A 68 -8.01 -1.53 0.32
C MET A 68 -9.53 -1.46 0.57
N ILE A 69 -10.06 -0.24 0.78
CA ILE A 69 -11.15 0.08 1.73
C ILE A 69 -10.66 -0.26 3.12
N ILE A 70 -10.65 0.66 4.08
CA ILE A 70 -10.03 0.44 5.41
C ILE A 70 -10.27 -1.01 5.93
N GLY A 71 -9.26 -1.87 5.79
CA GLY A 71 -9.31 -3.30 6.16
C GLY A 71 -10.05 -4.27 5.21
N GLY A 72 -10.26 -3.96 3.93
CA GLY A 72 -10.99 -4.76 2.93
C GLY A 72 -10.11 -5.22 1.76
N GLU A 73 -10.45 -6.28 1.03
CA GLU A 73 -9.55 -6.90 0.03
C GLU A 73 -9.55 -6.29 -1.38
N ILE A 74 -8.50 -6.55 -2.17
CA ILE A 74 -8.47 -6.20 -3.60
C ILE A 74 -9.60 -6.95 -4.32
N ALA A 75 -10.46 -6.21 -5.01
CA ALA A 75 -11.54 -6.80 -5.80
C ALA A 75 -10.97 -7.65 -6.95
N PRO A 76 -11.49 -8.86 -7.22
CA PRO A 76 -11.04 -9.63 -8.38
C PRO A 76 -11.33 -8.89 -9.69
N LEU A 77 -10.43 -9.02 -10.68
CA LEU A 77 -10.60 -8.42 -12.00
C LEU A 77 -11.95 -8.83 -12.62
N GLU A 78 -12.64 -7.87 -13.25
CA GLU A 78 -13.96 -8.04 -13.88
C GLU A 78 -15.12 -8.45 -12.93
N ARG A 79 -14.89 -8.60 -11.62
CA ARG A 79 -15.92 -9.04 -10.67
C ARG A 79 -17.08 -8.05 -10.53
N TYR A 80 -16.78 -6.75 -10.61
CA TYR A 80 -17.71 -5.64 -10.39
C TYR A 80 -17.74 -4.71 -11.63
N PRO A 81 -18.24 -5.19 -12.78
CA PRO A 81 -18.19 -4.46 -14.05
C PRO A 81 -19.07 -3.19 -14.05
N TYR A 82 -19.95 -3.06 -13.06
CA TYR A 82 -20.84 -1.91 -12.87
C TYR A 82 -20.22 -0.78 -12.04
N MET A 83 -19.02 -0.94 -11.49
CA MET A 83 -18.38 0.13 -10.72
C MET A 83 -18.01 1.28 -11.65
N VAL A 84 -18.31 2.50 -11.23
CA VAL A 84 -18.07 3.71 -12.04
C VAL A 84 -17.09 4.64 -11.35
N GLU A 85 -16.10 5.08 -12.10
CA GLU A 85 -15.14 6.11 -11.71
C GLU A 85 -15.46 7.44 -12.42
N PHE A 86 -15.29 8.54 -11.71
CA PHE A 86 -15.40 9.89 -12.26
C PHE A 86 -14.03 10.54 -12.31
N TRP A 87 -13.33 10.45 -13.46
CA TRP A 87 -12.07 11.17 -13.67
C TRP A 87 -12.32 12.58 -14.25
N PRO A 88 -11.60 13.64 -13.80
CA PRO A 88 -10.52 13.65 -12.81
C PRO A 88 -11.01 13.99 -11.38
N ARG A 89 -12.20 13.55 -10.96
CA ARG A 89 -12.79 13.94 -9.67
C ARG A 89 -12.47 12.93 -8.55
N PRO A 90 -11.44 13.18 -7.71
CA PRO A 90 -11.18 12.36 -6.53
C PRO A 90 -12.34 12.37 -5.54
N GLY A 91 -12.65 11.21 -4.95
CA GLY A 91 -13.58 11.08 -3.84
C GLY A 91 -15.01 10.62 -4.18
N CYS A 92 -15.35 10.44 -5.46
CA CYS A 92 -16.68 9.96 -5.87
C CYS A 92 -16.60 8.70 -6.71
N GLY A 93 -17.53 7.78 -6.48
CA GLY A 93 -17.77 6.59 -7.30
C GLY A 93 -19.26 6.46 -7.63
N GLY A 94 -19.62 5.58 -8.55
CA GLY A 94 -21.00 5.36 -8.95
C GLY A 94 -21.28 3.93 -9.35
N SER A 95 -22.51 3.69 -9.80
CA SER A 95 -22.93 2.37 -10.27
C SER A 95 -23.68 2.45 -11.58
N LEU A 96 -23.33 1.60 -12.54
CA LEU A 96 -24.14 1.36 -13.74
C LEU A 96 -25.38 0.57 -13.35
N ILE A 97 -26.58 1.14 -13.51
CA ILE A 97 -27.86 0.51 -13.14
C ILE A 97 -28.71 0.13 -14.35
N HIS A 98 -28.34 0.63 -15.52
CA HIS A 98 -28.88 0.29 -16.84
C HIS A 98 -27.78 0.57 -17.87
N PRO A 99 -27.76 -0.08 -19.06
CA PRO A 99 -26.70 0.16 -20.04
C PRO A 99 -26.45 1.64 -20.39
N GLN A 100 -27.44 2.52 -20.23
CA GLN A 100 -27.29 3.97 -20.45
C GLN A 100 -27.49 4.84 -19.21
N VAL A 101 -27.51 4.26 -18.01
CA VAL A 101 -27.82 5.03 -16.78
C VAL A 101 -26.85 4.68 -15.66
N VAL A 102 -26.20 5.72 -15.13
CA VAL A 102 -25.35 5.67 -13.94
C VAL A 102 -26.06 6.38 -12.78
N ILE A 103 -25.95 5.82 -11.59
CA ILE A 103 -26.41 6.43 -10.33
C ILE A 103 -25.22 6.72 -9.42
N THR A 104 -25.28 7.82 -8.67
CA THR A 104 -24.30 8.19 -7.63
C THR A 104 -24.91 9.24 -6.69
N ALA A 105 -24.12 9.80 -5.79
CA ALA A 105 -24.53 10.82 -4.84
C ALA A 105 -24.61 12.22 -5.48
N ALA A 106 -25.60 13.02 -5.07
CA ALA A 106 -25.78 14.39 -5.55
C ALA A 106 -24.71 15.35 -5.01
N HIS A 107 -24.21 15.14 -3.78
CA HIS A 107 -23.14 15.96 -3.20
C HIS A 107 -21.88 15.96 -4.07
N CYS A 108 -21.66 14.88 -4.82
CA CYS A 108 -20.59 14.79 -5.78
C CYS A 108 -20.70 15.82 -6.92
N PHE A 109 -21.85 16.45 -7.21
CA PHE A 109 -21.98 17.34 -8.38
C PHE A 109 -22.84 18.59 -8.17
N TYR A 110 -23.45 18.76 -6.99
CA TYR A 110 -24.40 19.85 -6.75
C TYR A 110 -23.81 21.26 -6.90
N ASN A 111 -22.63 21.52 -6.33
CA ASN A 111 -21.95 22.82 -6.38
C ASN A 111 -20.58 22.75 -7.08
N GLY A 112 -20.38 21.77 -7.97
CA GLY A 112 -19.08 21.54 -8.60
C GLY A 112 -19.18 21.22 -10.08
N PRO A 113 -18.03 21.08 -10.77
CA PRO A 113 -18.00 20.75 -12.18
C PRO A 113 -18.67 19.39 -12.43
N LYS A 114 -19.49 19.34 -13.48
CA LYS A 114 -20.10 18.10 -13.96
C LYS A 114 -19.09 17.37 -14.83
N PRO A 115 -18.92 16.04 -14.69
CA PRO A 115 -18.01 15.28 -15.52
C PRO A 115 -18.56 15.16 -16.94
N ASP A 116 -17.68 15.25 -17.93
CA ASP A 116 -18.05 15.02 -19.34
C ASP A 116 -18.16 13.52 -19.65
N ASN A 117 -17.34 12.70 -18.99
CA ASN A 117 -17.27 11.26 -19.21
C ASN A 117 -17.20 10.50 -17.88
N VAL A 118 -17.51 9.21 -17.95
CA VAL A 118 -17.32 8.24 -16.87
C VAL A 118 -16.53 7.05 -17.37
N ASP A 119 -15.73 6.44 -16.48
CA ASP A 119 -15.14 5.14 -16.72
C ASP A 119 -15.97 4.06 -16.02
N ILE A 120 -16.37 3.03 -16.75
CA ILE A 120 -17.26 1.97 -16.29
C ILE A 120 -16.53 0.64 -16.32
N GLY A 121 -16.53 -0.09 -15.20
CA GLY A 121 -15.90 -1.41 -15.06
C GLY A 121 -14.40 -1.35 -14.79
N ARG A 122 -13.84 -0.15 -14.64
CA ARG A 122 -12.42 0.09 -14.38
C ARG A 122 -11.97 -0.60 -13.10
N HIS A 123 -10.79 -1.21 -13.13
CA HIS A 123 -10.19 -1.83 -11.96
C HIS A 123 -9.24 -0.88 -11.23
N THR A 124 -8.37 -0.19 -11.97
CA THR A 124 -7.33 0.68 -11.43
C THR A 124 -7.56 2.15 -11.77
N ARG A 125 -7.32 3.06 -10.82
CA ARG A 125 -7.66 4.48 -10.98
C ARG A 125 -6.69 5.29 -11.86
N ASN A 126 -5.39 5.11 -11.66
CA ASN A 126 -4.35 5.91 -12.31
C ASN A 126 -3.53 5.12 -13.35
N SER A 127 -3.77 3.82 -13.45
CA SER A 127 -3.12 2.89 -14.37
C SER A 127 -4.17 2.07 -15.11
N VAL A 128 -3.72 1.26 -16.09
CA VAL A 128 -4.53 0.23 -16.74
C VAL A 128 -3.75 -1.08 -16.62
N VAL A 129 -4.32 -2.06 -15.94
CA VAL A 129 -3.72 -3.40 -15.81
C VAL A 129 -3.98 -4.23 -17.08
N PRO A 130 -3.03 -5.09 -17.52
CA PRO A 130 -3.26 -6.05 -18.59
C PRO A 130 -4.53 -6.88 -18.37
N GLY A 131 -5.46 -6.79 -19.31
CA GLY A 131 -6.74 -7.48 -19.23
C GLY A 131 -7.85 -6.69 -18.54
N ASP A 132 -7.59 -5.48 -18.02
CA ASP A 132 -8.67 -4.61 -17.55
C ASP A 132 -9.64 -4.31 -18.69
N LYS A 133 -10.93 -4.48 -18.41
CA LYS A 133 -12.01 -4.20 -19.35
C LYS A 133 -12.83 -3.08 -18.75
N PHE A 134 -12.63 -1.88 -19.28
CA PHE A 134 -13.42 -0.73 -18.92
C PHE A 134 -13.82 0.09 -20.14
N GLU A 135 -14.84 0.90 -19.96
CA GLU A 135 -15.37 1.76 -21.02
C GLU A 135 -15.41 3.21 -20.56
N ASN A 136 -14.88 4.10 -21.38
CA ASN A 136 -15.13 5.52 -21.23
C ASN A 136 -16.43 5.90 -21.97
N ARG A 137 -17.39 6.50 -21.27
CA ARG A 137 -18.70 6.88 -21.80
C ARG A 137 -19.02 8.34 -21.51
N LYS A 138 -19.42 9.07 -22.56
CA LYS A 138 -19.86 10.46 -22.46
C LYS A 138 -21.21 10.57 -21.76
N ILE A 139 -21.31 11.53 -20.85
CA ILE A 139 -22.55 11.93 -20.19
C ILE A 139 -23.25 12.98 -21.06
N VAL A 140 -24.54 12.78 -21.34
CA VAL A 140 -25.37 13.73 -22.11
C VAL A 140 -26.44 14.40 -21.27
N ASP A 141 -26.74 13.85 -20.10
CA ASP A 141 -27.68 14.46 -19.16
C ASP A 141 -27.35 14.04 -17.72
N LEU A 142 -27.63 14.92 -16.77
CA LEU A 142 -27.40 14.73 -15.35
C LEU A 142 -28.54 15.37 -14.57
N VAL A 143 -29.31 14.53 -13.87
CA VAL A 143 -30.50 14.94 -13.12
C VAL A 143 -30.24 14.74 -11.64
N ILE A 144 -30.01 15.85 -10.94
CA ILE A 144 -29.92 15.88 -9.47
C ILE A 144 -31.34 15.77 -8.91
N HIS A 145 -31.50 14.97 -7.85
CA HIS A 145 -32.79 14.85 -7.19
C HIS A 145 -33.33 16.24 -6.79
N PRO A 146 -34.57 16.62 -7.17
CA PRO A 146 -35.09 17.99 -6.98
C PRO A 146 -35.15 18.49 -5.53
N LYS A 147 -35.10 17.58 -4.56
CA LYS A 147 -35.06 17.90 -3.12
C LYS A 147 -33.65 18.03 -2.54
N TYR A 148 -32.61 17.69 -3.29
CA TYR A 148 -31.24 17.84 -2.82
C TYR A 148 -30.87 19.33 -2.81
N ASN A 149 -30.38 19.80 -1.68
CA ASN A 149 -30.03 21.21 -1.45
C ASN A 149 -28.66 21.39 -0.78
N GLY A 150 -27.81 20.35 -0.79
CA GLY A 150 -26.52 20.35 -0.10
C GLY A 150 -26.55 19.91 1.37
N GLY A 151 -27.73 19.58 1.93
CA GLY A 151 -27.86 19.15 3.33
C GLY A 151 -27.70 17.65 3.58
N PHE A 152 -27.50 17.27 4.84
CA PHE A 152 -27.27 15.88 5.28
C PHE A 152 -28.54 15.04 5.47
N ARG A 153 -29.74 15.60 5.28
CA ARG A 153 -31.05 14.92 5.52
C ARG A 153 -32.00 15.05 4.33
N VAL A 154 -31.44 15.17 3.13
CA VAL A 154 -32.18 15.23 1.86
C VAL A 154 -31.73 14.09 0.96
N PRO A 155 -32.54 13.68 -0.04
CA PRO A 155 -32.14 12.61 -0.96
C PRO A 155 -30.87 12.99 -1.73
N ASP A 156 -29.76 12.38 -1.34
CA ASP A 156 -28.44 12.60 -1.92
C ASP A 156 -28.22 11.66 -3.11
N VAL A 157 -28.95 11.92 -4.20
CA VAL A 157 -28.91 11.07 -5.39
C VAL A 157 -28.94 11.88 -6.67
N VAL A 158 -28.14 11.44 -7.63
CA VAL A 158 -28.11 11.95 -8.99
C VAL A 158 -28.12 10.76 -9.95
N VAL A 159 -28.80 10.95 -11.09
CA VAL A 159 -28.85 10.00 -12.18
C VAL A 159 -28.26 10.64 -13.42
N MET A 160 -27.40 9.92 -14.15
CA MET A 160 -26.74 10.39 -15.35
C MET A 160 -27.10 9.51 -16.54
N LYS A 161 -27.35 10.14 -17.69
CA LYS A 161 -27.62 9.47 -18.97
C LYS A 161 -26.35 9.44 -19.82
N LEU A 162 -26.01 8.25 -20.30
CA LEU A 162 -24.89 8.03 -21.22
C LEU A 162 -25.31 8.24 -22.68
N GLU A 163 -24.42 8.83 -23.49
CA GLU A 163 -24.63 9.02 -24.93
C GLU A 163 -24.88 7.68 -25.65
N LYS A 164 -24.12 6.66 -25.28
CA LYS A 164 -24.18 5.30 -25.85
C LYS A 164 -24.34 4.25 -24.75
N PRO A 165 -25.03 3.13 -25.02
CA PRO A 165 -25.10 2.02 -24.08
C PRO A 165 -23.71 1.45 -23.80
N SER A 166 -23.46 1.16 -22.53
CA SER A 166 -22.33 0.40 -22.05
C SER A 166 -22.54 -1.09 -22.33
N THR A 167 -21.45 -1.80 -22.62
CA THR A 167 -21.47 -3.28 -22.72
C THR A 167 -21.27 -3.97 -21.37
N MET A 168 -20.94 -3.20 -20.32
CA MET A 168 -20.79 -3.72 -18.96
C MET A 168 -22.12 -4.15 -18.37
N THR A 169 -22.09 -5.20 -17.54
CA THR A 169 -23.29 -5.71 -16.87
C THR A 169 -23.72 -4.75 -15.75
N PRO A 170 -24.94 -4.17 -15.79
CA PRO A 170 -25.41 -3.29 -14.72
C PRO A 170 -25.70 -4.02 -13.42
N VAL A 171 -25.56 -3.32 -12.29
CA VAL A 171 -26.02 -3.81 -10.98
C VAL A 171 -27.53 -3.68 -10.85
N LYS A 172 -28.15 -4.61 -10.12
CA LYS A 172 -29.57 -4.52 -9.77
C LYS A 172 -29.76 -3.58 -8.58
N LEU A 173 -30.74 -2.70 -8.68
CA LEU A 173 -31.20 -1.94 -7.52
C LEU A 173 -32.03 -2.84 -6.60
N SER A 174 -31.89 -2.63 -5.29
CA SER A 174 -32.71 -3.27 -4.26
C SER A 174 -34.19 -3.00 -4.53
N THR A 175 -35.03 -4.04 -4.51
CA THR A 175 -36.48 -3.91 -4.73
C THR A 175 -37.30 -4.37 -3.53
N THR A 176 -36.67 -5.03 -2.56
CA THR A 176 -37.36 -5.55 -1.37
C THR A 176 -36.67 -5.12 -0.08
N ALA A 177 -37.43 -5.14 1.03
CA ALA A 177 -36.86 -4.92 2.36
C ALA A 177 -35.96 -6.09 2.83
N ASN A 178 -36.05 -7.26 2.17
CA ASN A 178 -35.19 -8.40 2.48
C ASN A 178 -33.75 -8.16 2.04
N ASP A 179 -33.55 -7.46 0.92
CA ASP A 179 -32.22 -7.08 0.41
C ASP A 179 -31.48 -6.15 1.40
N THR A 180 -32.23 -5.45 2.25
CA THR A 180 -31.72 -4.49 3.25
C THR A 180 -32.01 -4.91 4.69
N LYS A 181 -32.26 -6.21 4.93
CA LYS A 181 -32.52 -6.72 6.28
C LYS A 181 -31.35 -6.41 7.22
N ILE A 182 -31.66 -5.96 8.43
CA ILE A 182 -30.65 -5.71 9.47
C ILE A 182 -29.85 -6.98 9.73
N GLY A 183 -28.52 -6.84 9.74
CA GLY A 183 -27.57 -7.94 9.92
C GLY A 183 -27.13 -8.61 8.61
N THR A 184 -27.70 -8.22 7.45
CA THR A 184 -27.18 -8.66 6.15
C THR A 184 -25.78 -8.08 5.93
N THR A 185 -24.81 -8.96 5.67
CA THR A 185 -23.46 -8.54 5.28
C THR A 185 -23.50 -8.02 3.84
N VAL A 186 -22.93 -6.84 3.62
CA VAL A 186 -22.86 -6.18 2.31
C VAL A 186 -21.41 -5.83 1.98
N THR A 187 -21.11 -5.70 0.70
CA THR A 187 -19.77 -5.32 0.21
C THR A 187 -19.77 -3.85 -0.18
N ALA A 188 -18.88 -3.07 0.43
CA ALA A 188 -18.50 -1.76 -0.09
C ALA A 188 -17.31 -1.92 -1.04
N MET A 189 -17.23 -1.10 -2.09
CA MET A 189 -16.13 -1.11 -3.07
C MET A 189 -15.80 0.32 -3.51
N GLY A 190 -14.52 0.60 -3.81
CA GLY A 190 -14.07 1.91 -4.28
C GLY A 190 -12.57 2.15 -4.08
N TRP A 191 -12.10 3.29 -4.55
CA TRP A 191 -10.69 3.73 -4.51
C TRP A 191 -10.43 4.78 -3.42
N GLY A 192 -11.15 4.69 -2.30
CA GLY A 192 -11.02 5.59 -1.14
C GLY A 192 -9.83 5.25 -0.25
N LYS A 193 -9.66 5.96 0.87
CA LYS A 193 -8.54 5.73 1.81
C LYS A 193 -8.48 4.28 2.30
N CYS A 194 -7.25 3.78 2.41
CA CYS A 194 -6.94 2.42 2.83
C CYS A 194 -6.64 2.30 4.34
N SER A 195 -6.43 3.43 5.02
CA SER A 195 -6.36 3.48 6.49
C SER A 195 -6.89 4.82 7.01
N VAL A 196 -7.16 4.88 8.31
CA VAL A 196 -7.70 6.08 8.98
C VAL A 196 -6.77 7.29 8.80
N ASN A 197 -5.45 7.06 8.69
CA ASN A 197 -4.41 8.10 8.66
C ASN A 197 -3.45 8.03 7.44
N GLY A 198 -3.66 7.16 6.45
CA GLY A 198 -2.72 6.93 5.34
C GLY A 198 -3.28 7.17 3.93
N SER A 199 -2.38 7.28 2.95
CA SER A 199 -2.68 7.18 1.51
C SER A 199 -2.73 5.72 1.07
N CYS A 200 -3.35 5.47 -0.09
CA CYS A 200 -3.27 4.16 -0.74
C CYS A 200 -2.05 4.16 -1.66
N ASP A 201 -1.23 3.12 -1.57
CA ASP A 201 -0.19 2.86 -2.57
C ASP A 201 -0.87 2.60 -3.92
N GLU A 202 -0.32 3.15 -5.01
CA GLU A 202 -0.82 2.91 -6.36
C GLU A 202 -0.79 1.42 -6.69
N ILE A 203 -1.83 0.94 -7.36
CA ILE A 203 -1.94 -0.44 -7.84
C ILE A 203 -0.89 -0.64 -8.95
N LEU A 204 0.30 -1.06 -8.55
CA LEU A 204 1.16 -1.92 -9.35
C LEU A 204 0.46 -3.27 -9.46
N GLU A 205 0.61 -3.97 -10.60
CA GLU A 205 0.23 -5.39 -10.72
C GLU A 205 0.59 -6.11 -9.41
N PRO A 206 -0.25 -6.99 -8.84
CA PRO A 206 0.19 -7.80 -7.72
C PRO A 206 1.45 -8.52 -8.21
N ASP A 207 2.59 -8.19 -7.60
CA ASP A 207 3.87 -8.77 -7.98
C ASP A 207 3.68 -10.27 -8.08
N LYS A 208 4.17 -10.87 -9.17
CA LYS A 208 4.22 -12.33 -9.22
C LYS A 208 5.34 -12.77 -8.29
N PHE A 209 5.02 -12.91 -7.01
CA PHE A 209 5.94 -13.36 -5.97
C PHE A 209 5.58 -14.76 -5.47
N GLU A 210 6.51 -15.38 -4.77
CA GLU A 210 6.25 -16.60 -4.02
C GLU A 210 6.83 -16.49 -2.62
N ASN A 211 6.02 -16.82 -1.61
CA ASN A 211 6.54 -17.02 -0.26
C ASN A 211 7.03 -18.47 -0.12
N ARG A 212 8.26 -18.63 0.37
CA ARG A 212 8.92 -19.92 0.55
C ARG A 212 9.57 -19.95 1.92
N LYS A 213 9.15 -20.89 2.74
CA LYS A 213 9.78 -21.14 4.05
C LYS A 213 11.23 -21.58 3.85
N VAL A 214 12.15 -20.89 4.51
CA VAL A 214 13.54 -21.35 4.66
C VAL A 214 13.57 -22.42 5.74
N VAL A 215 13.98 -23.63 5.37
CA VAL A 215 14.10 -24.77 6.31
C VAL A 215 15.51 -24.92 6.85
N GLU A 216 16.48 -24.21 6.25
CA GLU A 216 17.87 -24.32 6.64
C GLU A 216 18.68 -23.10 6.19
N LEU A 217 19.52 -22.59 7.09
CA LEU A 217 20.51 -21.53 6.82
C LEU A 217 21.91 -22.09 7.10
N LEU A 218 22.82 -21.93 6.14
CA LEU A 218 24.22 -22.30 6.25
C LEU A 218 25.11 -21.10 6.00
N LEU A 219 25.82 -20.66 7.04
CA LEU A 219 26.91 -19.69 6.88
C LEU A 219 28.15 -20.39 6.28
N HIS A 220 28.97 -19.64 5.56
CA HIS A 220 30.29 -20.13 5.17
C HIS A 220 31.08 -20.54 6.43
N PRO A 221 31.75 -21.71 6.46
CA PRO A 221 32.45 -22.19 7.66
C PRO A 221 33.53 -21.26 8.19
N GLU A 222 34.12 -20.44 7.31
CA GLU A 222 35.15 -19.45 7.65
C GLU A 222 34.57 -18.07 8.01
N TYR A 223 33.27 -17.86 7.92
CA TYR A 223 32.65 -16.59 8.26
C TYR A 223 32.73 -16.33 9.77
N ASN A 224 33.18 -15.14 10.17
CA ASN A 224 33.34 -14.77 11.58
C ASN A 224 33.04 -13.29 11.87
N SER A 225 32.20 -12.63 11.06
CA SER A 225 31.89 -11.18 11.12
C SER A 225 33.07 -10.21 10.93
N GLY A 226 34.30 -10.73 10.79
CA GLY A 226 35.49 -9.94 10.48
C GLY A 226 35.59 -9.55 8.99
N MET A 227 36.62 -8.75 8.67
CA MET A 227 36.98 -8.46 7.28
C MET A 227 37.88 -9.56 6.71
N GLY A 228 37.85 -9.72 5.38
CA GLY A 228 38.74 -10.65 4.68
C GLY A 228 38.36 -12.13 4.83
N VAL A 229 37.13 -12.41 5.29
CA VAL A 229 36.53 -13.75 5.29
C VAL A 229 35.35 -13.81 4.31
N PRO A 230 34.97 -15.00 3.81
CA PRO A 230 33.84 -15.12 2.89
C PRO A 230 32.51 -14.74 3.54
N ASP A 231 31.95 -13.61 3.12
CA ASP A 231 30.64 -13.10 3.56
C ASP A 231 29.49 -13.69 2.74
N VAL A 232 29.29 -15.01 2.86
CA VAL A 232 28.30 -15.75 2.06
C VAL A 232 27.56 -16.78 2.90
N ALA A 233 26.28 -16.94 2.60
CA ALA A 233 25.43 -17.97 3.18
C ALA A 233 24.57 -18.64 2.10
N ILE A 234 24.08 -19.85 2.38
CA ILE A 234 23.14 -20.57 1.53
C ILE A 234 21.89 -20.89 2.35
N MET A 235 20.72 -20.59 1.79
CA MET A 235 19.42 -20.93 2.38
C MET A 235 18.74 -22.03 1.57
N LYS A 236 18.21 -23.06 2.24
CA LYS A 236 17.38 -24.09 1.62
C LYS A 236 15.90 -23.76 1.81
N LEU A 237 15.17 -23.76 0.72
CA LEU A 237 13.72 -23.61 0.72
C LEU A 237 13.03 -24.96 1.00
N GLU A 238 11.88 -24.92 1.67
CA GLU A 238 11.04 -26.11 1.91
C GLU A 238 10.54 -26.72 0.60
N LYS A 239 10.17 -25.86 -0.36
CA LYS A 239 9.66 -26.24 -1.69
C LYS A 239 10.46 -25.51 -2.79
N PRO A 240 10.64 -26.12 -3.97
CA PRO A 240 11.28 -25.46 -5.10
C PRO A 240 10.58 -24.16 -5.49
N SER A 241 11.38 -23.19 -5.93
CA SER A 241 10.88 -21.97 -6.56
C SER A 241 10.33 -22.25 -7.95
N ALA A 242 9.25 -21.57 -8.33
CA ALA A 242 8.76 -21.54 -9.71
C ALA A 242 9.46 -20.47 -10.56
N MET A 243 10.30 -19.63 -9.96
CA MET A 243 11.04 -18.57 -10.63
C MET A 243 12.31 -19.10 -11.29
N THR A 244 12.72 -18.47 -12.39
CA THR A 244 13.95 -18.81 -13.10
C THR A 244 15.17 -18.43 -12.27
N PRO A 245 16.03 -19.37 -11.84
CA PRO A 245 17.25 -19.01 -11.12
C PRO A 245 18.28 -18.37 -12.03
N VAL A 246 19.04 -17.43 -11.47
CA VAL A 246 20.21 -16.83 -12.15
C VAL A 246 21.35 -17.85 -12.28
N LYS A 247 22.16 -17.74 -13.34
CA LYS A 247 23.38 -18.55 -13.47
C LYS A 247 24.46 -17.98 -12.56
N LEU A 248 25.07 -18.80 -11.71
CA LEU A 248 26.30 -18.38 -11.02
C LEU A 248 27.48 -18.37 -12.02
N SER A 249 28.37 -17.38 -11.92
CA SER A 249 29.57 -17.28 -12.76
C SER A 249 30.52 -18.47 -12.61
N LYS A 250 30.91 -19.06 -13.75
CA LYS A 250 31.93 -20.12 -13.87
C LYS A 250 33.30 -19.57 -14.25
N ASN A 251 33.32 -18.41 -14.93
CA ASN A 251 34.50 -17.88 -15.56
C ASN A 251 34.92 -16.60 -14.85
N VAL A 252 36.16 -16.55 -14.36
CA VAL A 252 36.73 -15.35 -13.72
C VAL A 252 36.68 -14.12 -14.62
N ASN A 253 36.61 -14.30 -15.94
CA ASN A 253 36.49 -13.21 -16.91
C ASN A 253 35.08 -12.59 -16.99
N ASP A 254 34.06 -13.19 -16.37
CA ASP A 254 32.73 -12.58 -16.28
C ASP A 254 32.74 -11.30 -15.42
N ALA A 255 33.73 -11.16 -14.54
CA ALA A 255 33.92 -9.99 -13.68
C ALA A 255 35.34 -9.40 -13.81
N LYS A 256 35.94 -9.48 -15.01
CA LYS A 256 37.25 -8.83 -15.25
C LYS A 256 37.10 -7.31 -15.15
N ALA A 257 38.21 -6.63 -14.84
CA ALA A 257 38.22 -5.17 -14.80
C ALA A 257 37.74 -4.56 -16.12
N GLY A 258 36.95 -3.50 -16.04
CA GLY A 258 36.30 -2.84 -17.18
C GLY A 258 34.98 -3.47 -17.61
N THR A 259 34.61 -4.65 -17.11
CA THR A 259 33.28 -5.22 -17.37
C THR A 259 32.19 -4.40 -16.66
N THR A 260 31.13 -4.08 -17.38
CA THR A 260 29.91 -3.51 -16.80
C THR A 260 29.11 -4.61 -16.10
N VAL A 261 28.73 -4.36 -14.86
CA VAL A 261 27.87 -5.21 -14.03
C VAL A 261 26.70 -4.40 -13.50
N THR A 262 25.62 -5.07 -13.13
CA THR A 262 24.40 -4.44 -12.62
C THR A 262 24.16 -4.94 -11.20
N ALA A 263 24.09 -4.01 -10.24
CA ALA A 263 23.58 -4.26 -8.89
C ALA A 263 22.10 -3.90 -8.85
N MET A 264 21.33 -4.53 -7.96
CA MET A 264 19.89 -4.27 -7.81
C MET A 264 19.42 -4.51 -6.38
N GLY A 265 18.40 -3.78 -5.95
CA GLY A 265 17.81 -3.89 -4.63
C GLY A 265 16.83 -2.75 -4.30
N TRP A 266 16.47 -2.67 -3.02
CA TRP A 266 15.53 -1.71 -2.43
C TRP A 266 16.21 -0.78 -1.42
N GLY A 267 17.54 -0.72 -1.43
CA GLY A 267 18.33 0.13 -0.57
C GLY A 267 18.11 1.61 -0.84
N LYS A 268 18.83 2.44 -0.09
CA LYS A 268 18.69 3.91 -0.14
C LYS A 268 18.79 4.45 -1.56
N CYS A 269 17.75 5.18 -1.97
CA CYS A 269 17.65 5.84 -3.28
C CYS A 269 18.33 7.22 -3.33
N SER A 270 18.74 7.78 -2.18
CA SER A 270 19.41 9.08 -2.08
C SER A 270 20.47 9.09 -0.98
N VAL A 271 21.56 9.83 -1.21
CA VAL A 271 22.67 9.98 -0.24
C VAL A 271 22.22 10.70 1.04
N ASN A 272 21.24 11.60 0.94
CA ASN A 272 20.79 12.47 2.05
C ASN A 272 19.28 12.42 2.32
N GLY A 273 18.51 11.57 1.64
CA GLY A 273 17.04 11.53 1.72
C GLY A 273 16.50 10.25 2.37
N SER A 274 15.24 10.31 2.82
CA SER A 274 14.40 9.14 3.08
C SER A 274 13.90 8.57 1.75
N CYS A 275 13.74 7.25 1.66
CA CYS A 275 12.99 6.62 0.57
C CYS A 275 11.49 6.73 0.89
N ASP A 276 10.98 7.94 0.96
CA ASP A 276 9.54 8.11 1.10
C ASP A 276 8.93 7.96 -0.31
N GLU A 277 7.98 7.03 -0.41
CA GLU A 277 6.98 6.86 -1.48
C GLU A 277 7.19 5.82 -2.59
N ILE A 278 8.31 5.09 -2.73
CA ILE A 278 8.41 4.04 -3.78
C ILE A 278 9.26 2.81 -3.34
N LEU A 279 8.62 1.65 -3.15
CA LEU A 279 9.19 0.33 -2.83
C LEU A 279 9.50 -0.52 -4.08
N GLU A 280 9.75 0.09 -5.22
CA GLU A 280 10.10 -0.63 -6.45
C GLU A 280 11.56 -1.09 -6.43
N LEU A 281 11.82 -2.29 -6.95
CA LEU A 281 13.17 -2.78 -7.19
C LEU A 281 13.90 -1.81 -8.14
N LYS A 282 15.06 -1.31 -7.72
CA LYS A 282 15.92 -0.49 -8.58
C LYS A 282 17.18 -1.24 -8.96
N HIS A 283 17.79 -0.81 -10.06
CA HIS A 283 19.04 -1.38 -10.54
C HIS A 283 20.00 -0.31 -11.06
N GLY A 284 21.29 -0.61 -11.00
CA GLY A 284 22.34 0.34 -11.32
C GLY A 284 23.54 -0.31 -11.99
N ASN A 285 24.06 0.32 -13.04
CA ASN A 285 25.25 -0.16 -13.75
C ASN A 285 26.53 0.37 -13.11
N LEU A 286 27.48 -0.52 -12.90
CA LEU A 286 28.78 -0.26 -12.30
C LEU A 286 29.87 -0.89 -13.16
N THR A 287 31.09 -0.36 -13.07
CA THR A 287 32.24 -0.88 -13.80
C THR A 287 33.19 -1.61 -12.86
N MET A 288 33.48 -2.88 -13.17
CA MET A 288 34.45 -3.69 -12.43
C MET A 288 35.82 -3.03 -12.40
N MET A 289 36.44 -3.00 -11.23
CA MET A 289 37.75 -2.37 -11.04
C MET A 289 38.89 -3.39 -11.04
N THR A 290 40.12 -2.88 -11.26
CA THR A 290 41.31 -3.71 -11.10
C THR A 290 41.56 -4.01 -9.63
N ARG A 291 42.13 -5.19 -9.34
CA ARG A 291 42.52 -5.59 -7.97
C ARG A 291 43.37 -4.50 -7.29
N LYS A 292 44.34 -3.94 -8.01
CA LYS A 292 45.18 -2.83 -7.52
C LYS A 292 44.35 -1.62 -7.08
N ARG A 293 43.36 -1.21 -7.86
CA ARG A 293 42.51 -0.08 -7.48
C ARG A 293 41.59 -0.40 -6.30
N CYS A 294 41.06 -1.62 -6.23
CA CYS A 294 40.30 -2.07 -5.06
C CYS A 294 41.16 -2.04 -3.79
N ASN A 295 42.33 -2.69 -3.80
CA ASN A 295 43.28 -2.70 -2.68
C ASN A 295 43.63 -1.28 -2.20
N ASN A 296 43.77 -0.34 -3.12
CA ASN A 296 44.17 1.04 -2.78
C ASN A 296 43.03 1.89 -2.22
N GLN A 297 41.76 1.58 -2.55
CA GLN A 297 40.61 2.41 -2.19
C GLN A 297 39.72 1.79 -1.10
N VAL A 298 39.91 0.51 -0.80
CA VAL A 298 39.06 -0.26 0.09
C VAL A 298 39.92 -0.88 1.19
N GLY A 299 39.71 -0.45 2.44
CA GLY A 299 40.34 -1.07 3.60
C GLY A 299 39.93 -2.54 3.75
N GLY A 300 40.89 -3.40 4.13
CA GLY A 300 40.65 -4.83 4.38
C GLY A 300 40.30 -5.65 3.13
N PHE A 301 40.51 -5.12 1.92
CA PHE A 301 40.11 -5.81 0.70
C PHE A 301 40.98 -7.03 0.38
N THR A 302 40.31 -8.16 0.13
CA THR A 302 40.94 -9.48 -0.06
C THR A 302 40.59 -10.03 -1.45
N SER A 303 41.43 -9.71 -2.44
CA SER A 303 41.17 -9.97 -3.88
C SER A 303 40.97 -11.45 -4.30
N THR A 304 41.29 -12.40 -3.42
CA THR A 304 41.06 -13.82 -3.63
C THR A 304 39.57 -14.17 -3.52
N ILE A 305 38.86 -13.54 -2.58
CA ILE A 305 37.46 -13.79 -2.22
C ILE A 305 36.52 -12.60 -2.47
N GLU A 306 37.06 -11.41 -2.71
CA GLU A 306 36.30 -10.19 -2.98
C GLU A 306 36.60 -9.61 -4.38
N ILE A 307 35.63 -8.88 -4.92
CA ILE A 307 35.75 -8.03 -6.11
C ILE A 307 35.13 -6.66 -5.79
N CYS A 308 35.51 -5.60 -6.53
CA CYS A 308 34.91 -4.28 -6.34
C CYS A 308 34.54 -3.62 -7.67
N ALA A 309 33.50 -2.80 -7.64
CA ALA A 309 33.03 -2.02 -8.78
C ALA A 309 32.58 -0.63 -8.34
N ARG A 310 32.51 0.29 -9.29
CA ARG A 310 31.97 1.63 -9.07
C ARG A 310 31.40 2.19 -10.35
N ASP A 311 30.48 3.14 -10.23
CA ASP A 311 30.24 4.07 -11.32
C ASP A 311 31.34 5.13 -11.34
N THR A 312 32.02 5.27 -12.48
CA THR A 312 33.01 6.33 -12.68
C THR A 312 32.37 7.70 -12.78
N ALA A 313 31.11 7.78 -13.25
CA ALA A 313 30.34 9.02 -13.33
C ALA A 313 29.71 9.43 -11.99
N LYS A 314 29.78 8.56 -10.96
CA LYS A 314 29.22 8.78 -9.61
C LYS A 314 27.72 9.12 -9.62
N LYS A 315 26.96 8.52 -10.54
CA LYS A 315 25.50 8.66 -10.63
C LYS A 315 24.78 7.50 -9.96
N THR A 316 25.47 6.37 -9.74
CA THR A 316 24.84 5.14 -9.28
C THR A 316 25.77 4.32 -8.40
N ALA A 317 25.21 3.73 -7.35
CA ALA A 317 25.84 2.77 -6.45
C ALA A 317 24.75 1.93 -5.78
N ASP A 318 25.07 0.69 -5.44
CA ASP A 318 24.40 -0.02 -4.35
C ASP A 318 24.68 0.68 -3.01
N CYS A 319 23.72 0.61 -2.10
CA CYS A 319 23.72 1.42 -0.89
C CYS A 319 23.15 0.64 0.31
N GLN A 320 22.99 1.31 1.46
CA GLN A 320 22.43 0.65 2.65
C GLN A 320 21.03 0.13 2.35
N GLY A 321 20.79 -1.16 2.67
CA GLY A 321 19.55 -1.87 2.36
C GLY A 321 19.65 -2.81 1.15
N ASP A 322 20.71 -2.71 0.34
CA ASP A 322 20.97 -3.64 -0.78
C ASP A 322 21.84 -4.85 -0.38
N SER A 323 22.39 -4.87 0.84
CA SER A 323 23.27 -5.94 1.35
C SER A 323 22.64 -7.33 1.19
N GLY A 324 23.42 -8.28 0.67
CA GLY A 324 22.99 -9.63 0.31
C GLY A 324 22.40 -9.74 -1.10
N GLY A 325 22.11 -8.61 -1.76
CA GLY A 325 21.57 -8.58 -3.11
C GLY A 325 22.56 -9.07 -4.20
N PRO A 326 22.06 -9.42 -5.40
CA PRO A 326 22.89 -9.93 -6.47
C PRO A 326 23.59 -8.82 -7.25
N VAL A 327 24.81 -9.12 -7.70
CA VAL A 327 25.47 -8.37 -8.78
C VAL A 327 25.64 -9.26 -9.99
N VAL A 328 25.07 -8.84 -11.11
CA VAL A 328 24.99 -9.65 -12.34
C VAL A 328 25.72 -9.00 -13.50
N LYS A 329 26.33 -9.81 -14.36
CA LYS A 329 26.61 -9.46 -15.74
C LYS A 329 25.37 -9.80 -16.56
N ARG A 330 24.69 -8.77 -17.06
CA ARG A 330 23.45 -8.95 -17.82
C ARG A 330 23.68 -9.67 -19.15
N GLY A 331 22.81 -10.61 -19.46
CA GLY A 331 22.64 -11.19 -20.79
C GLY A 331 21.44 -10.57 -21.50
N ASP A 332 20.98 -11.24 -22.56
CA ASP A 332 19.82 -10.78 -23.33
C ASP A 332 18.48 -10.96 -22.59
N ASN A 333 18.46 -11.78 -21.53
CA ASN A 333 17.31 -12.06 -20.68
C ASN A 333 17.74 -12.63 -19.31
N ALA A 334 16.79 -12.76 -18.37
CA ALA A 334 17.04 -13.26 -17.02
C ALA A 334 17.71 -14.64 -16.97
N ALA A 335 17.39 -15.55 -17.89
CA ALA A 335 18.03 -16.87 -17.96
C ALA A 335 19.47 -16.81 -18.51
N ALA A 336 19.85 -15.71 -19.18
CA ALA A 336 21.19 -15.44 -19.67
C ALA A 336 22.04 -14.62 -18.68
N ASP A 337 21.44 -14.01 -17.66
CA ASP A 337 22.15 -13.27 -16.63
C ASP A 337 23.09 -14.18 -15.83
N ILE A 338 24.27 -13.63 -15.51
CA ILE A 338 25.30 -14.33 -14.76
C ILE A 338 25.57 -13.55 -13.48
N GLN A 339 25.23 -14.13 -12.32
CA GLN A 339 25.61 -13.56 -11.03
C GLN A 339 27.11 -13.73 -10.81
N VAL A 340 27.79 -12.60 -10.66
CA VAL A 340 29.24 -12.49 -10.46
C VAL A 340 29.61 -12.10 -9.04
N GLY A 341 28.69 -11.46 -8.32
CA GLY A 341 28.91 -11.01 -6.95
C GLY A 341 27.67 -11.05 -6.05
N ILE A 342 27.91 -10.87 -4.76
CA ILE A 342 26.91 -10.64 -3.71
C ILE A 342 27.28 -9.33 -3.02
N ILE A 343 26.34 -8.39 -2.89
CA ILE A 343 26.54 -7.10 -2.21
C ILE A 343 26.88 -7.37 -0.75
N SER A 344 28.10 -7.01 -0.34
CA SER A 344 28.58 -7.24 1.03
C SER A 344 28.70 -5.93 1.78
N ARG A 345 29.48 -4.98 1.25
CA ARG A 345 29.79 -3.74 1.94
C ARG A 345 30.16 -2.62 0.98
N GLY A 346 29.98 -1.39 1.44
CA GLY A 346 30.31 -0.18 0.69
C GLY A 346 30.67 0.97 1.63
N PRO A 347 31.04 2.13 1.06
CA PRO A 347 31.30 3.33 1.85
C PRO A 347 30.02 3.83 2.54
N MET A 348 30.17 4.54 3.67
CA MET A 348 29.05 5.15 4.39
C MET A 348 28.25 6.12 3.49
N ASN A 349 28.96 6.91 2.67
CA ASN A 349 28.37 7.67 1.57
C ASN A 349 28.51 6.86 0.28
N CYS A 350 27.39 6.33 -0.24
CA CYS A 350 27.36 5.32 -1.30
C CYS A 350 28.04 5.73 -2.61
N LEU A 351 28.17 7.03 -2.92
CA LEU A 351 28.84 7.52 -4.14
C LEU A 351 30.31 7.91 -3.92
N SER A 352 30.82 7.82 -2.69
CA SER A 352 32.16 8.30 -2.34
C SER A 352 33.30 7.34 -2.74
N GLY A 353 33.00 6.06 -2.95
CA GLY A 353 33.99 5.02 -3.21
C GLY A 353 33.39 3.80 -3.90
N PRO A 354 34.20 2.76 -4.16
CA PRO A 354 33.71 1.51 -4.73
C PRO A 354 33.00 0.64 -3.69
N SER A 355 31.97 -0.06 -4.16
CA SER A 355 31.31 -1.13 -3.41
C SER A 355 32.05 -2.45 -3.60
N VAL A 356 31.93 -3.31 -2.60
CA VAL A 356 32.62 -4.59 -2.52
C VAL A 356 31.64 -5.74 -2.47
N TYR A 357 31.97 -6.76 -3.25
CA TYR A 357 31.14 -7.93 -3.42
C TYR A 357 31.92 -9.20 -3.12
N VAL A 358 31.23 -10.19 -2.58
CA VAL A 358 31.77 -11.55 -2.53
C VAL A 358 31.93 -12.08 -3.94
N LYS A 359 33.11 -12.63 -4.24
CA LYS A 359 33.45 -13.14 -5.55
C LYS A 359 32.89 -14.54 -5.75
N ILE A 360 31.81 -14.67 -6.53
CA ILE A 360 31.11 -15.95 -6.76
C ILE A 360 32.04 -17.07 -7.24
N THR A 361 32.99 -16.77 -8.14
CA THR A 361 33.92 -17.79 -8.66
C THR A 361 34.81 -18.39 -7.57
N SER A 362 35.13 -17.66 -6.50
CA SER A 362 35.88 -18.18 -5.35
C SER A 362 35.03 -19.09 -4.46
N GLN A 363 33.72 -18.84 -4.38
CA GLN A 363 32.79 -19.57 -3.51
C GLN A 363 32.15 -20.78 -4.20
N ARG A 364 32.30 -20.89 -5.53
CA ARG A 364 31.58 -21.89 -6.33
C ARG A 364 31.80 -23.33 -5.87
N ASN A 365 33.02 -23.70 -5.50
CA ASN A 365 33.32 -25.07 -5.05
C ASN A 365 32.60 -25.39 -3.74
N TRP A 366 32.62 -24.46 -2.78
CA TRP A 366 31.89 -24.60 -1.53
C TRP A 366 30.37 -24.72 -1.78
N ILE A 367 29.79 -23.85 -2.60
CA ILE A 367 28.36 -23.89 -2.98
C ILE A 367 28.00 -25.25 -3.61
N LYS A 368 28.80 -25.71 -4.59
CA LYS A 368 28.60 -27.01 -5.25
C LYS A 368 28.64 -28.17 -4.26
N ASN A 369 29.61 -28.17 -3.34
CA ASN A 369 29.75 -29.23 -2.35
C ASN A 369 28.59 -29.25 -1.36
N VAL A 370 28.15 -28.09 -0.88
CA VAL A 370 26.97 -27.98 0.00
C VAL A 370 25.73 -28.52 -0.70
N MET A 371 25.42 -28.02 -1.90
CA MET A 371 24.24 -28.44 -2.67
C MET A 371 24.22 -29.94 -2.95
N LYS A 372 25.35 -30.48 -3.40
CA LYS A 372 25.47 -31.90 -3.75
C LYS A 372 25.44 -32.81 -2.53
N ASN A 373 26.32 -32.57 -1.56
CA ASN A 373 26.55 -33.53 -0.47
C ASN A 373 25.45 -33.46 0.59
N ARG A 374 24.83 -32.29 0.79
CA ARG A 374 23.82 -32.10 1.83
C ARG A 374 22.41 -32.33 1.33
N TRP A 375 22.13 -31.97 0.08
CA TRP A 375 20.76 -31.97 -0.46
C TRP A 375 20.60 -32.77 -1.76
N GLY A 376 21.68 -33.34 -2.31
CA GLY A 376 21.63 -34.08 -3.57
C GLY A 376 21.38 -33.22 -4.81
N PHE A 377 21.52 -31.89 -4.70
CA PHE A 377 21.24 -30.95 -5.79
C PHE A 377 22.46 -30.69 -6.67
N SER A 378 22.24 -30.44 -7.95
CA SER A 378 23.28 -30.00 -8.88
C SER A 378 23.13 -28.52 -9.19
N LEU A 379 24.18 -27.73 -8.91
CA LEU A 379 24.21 -26.28 -9.17
C LEU A 379 24.03 -25.93 -10.66
N ASP A 380 24.45 -26.81 -11.57
CA ASP A 380 24.51 -26.53 -13.01
C ASP A 380 23.35 -27.16 -13.80
N GLN A 381 22.34 -27.74 -13.13
CA GLN A 381 21.14 -28.29 -13.79
C GLN A 381 20.06 -27.21 -13.95
N ASN A 382 19.47 -27.13 -15.16
CA ASN A 382 18.34 -26.24 -15.44
C ASN A 382 17.09 -26.76 -14.69
N PRO A 383 16.40 -25.94 -13.89
CA PRO A 383 15.23 -26.37 -13.14
C PRO A 383 14.03 -26.36 -14.07
N ARG A 384 13.82 -27.46 -14.78
CA ARG A 384 12.44 -27.88 -14.97
C ARG A 384 12.29 -29.23 -14.27
N PRO A 385 11.91 -29.23 -12.99
CA PRO A 385 11.37 -30.45 -12.41
C PRO A 385 10.15 -30.81 -13.26
N THR A 386 10.16 -31.98 -13.86
CA THR A 386 8.92 -32.63 -14.28
C THR A 386 8.03 -32.69 -13.05
N PRO A 387 6.74 -32.31 -13.12
CA PRO A 387 5.82 -32.55 -12.02
C PRO A 387 5.93 -34.04 -11.65
N VAL A 388 6.30 -34.34 -10.41
CA VAL A 388 6.12 -35.69 -9.88
C VAL A 388 4.61 -35.88 -9.88
N GLU A 389 4.13 -36.75 -10.76
CA GLU A 389 2.73 -37.12 -10.87
C GLU A 389 2.21 -37.49 -9.47
N PRO A 390 1.08 -36.94 -9.01
CA PRO A 390 0.46 -37.40 -7.78
C PRO A 390 0.25 -38.92 -7.87
N PRO A 391 0.40 -39.68 -6.77
CA PRO A 391 0.10 -41.10 -6.79
C PRO A 391 -1.31 -41.31 -7.34
N ALA A 392 -1.43 -42.21 -8.32
CA ALA A 392 -2.66 -42.46 -9.07
C ALA A 392 -3.87 -42.57 -8.11
N PRO A 393 -5.01 -41.91 -8.42
CA PRO A 393 -6.22 -42.10 -7.65
C PRO A 393 -6.59 -43.57 -7.60
N LYS A 394 -6.88 -44.08 -6.40
CA LYS A 394 -7.40 -45.44 -6.19
C LYS A 394 -8.66 -45.62 -7.08
N PRO A 395 -8.89 -46.79 -7.70
CA PRO A 395 -10.00 -46.95 -8.66
C PRO A 395 -11.34 -46.66 -7.99
N THR A 396 -11.99 -45.57 -8.41
CA THR A 396 -13.36 -45.26 -8.01
C THR A 396 -14.31 -45.95 -9.00
N LEU A 397 -15.21 -46.77 -8.47
CA LEU A 397 -16.23 -47.49 -9.24
C LEU A 397 -17.11 -46.52 -10.05
N SER A 398 -17.40 -46.89 -11.30
CA SER A 398 -18.20 -46.17 -12.28
C SER A 398 -19.63 -45.82 -11.81
N PRO A 399 -20.28 -44.80 -12.42
CA PRO A 399 -21.43 -44.13 -11.83
C PRO A 399 -22.78 -44.83 -12.10
N VAL A 400 -23.64 -44.84 -11.08
CA VAL A 400 -25.05 -45.23 -11.21
C VAL A 400 -25.87 -44.08 -11.82
N LYS A 401 -26.71 -44.44 -12.78
CA LYS A 401 -27.49 -43.60 -13.69
C LYS A 401 -28.56 -42.76 -12.97
N LYS A 402 -28.71 -41.52 -13.44
CA LYS A 402 -29.66 -40.47 -13.03
C LYS A 402 -31.14 -40.82 -13.33
N PRO A 403 -32.10 -40.51 -12.44
CA PRO A 403 -33.51 -40.36 -12.81
C PRO A 403 -33.89 -38.89 -13.14
N SER A 404 -34.81 -38.76 -14.09
CA SER A 404 -35.34 -37.54 -14.74
C SER A 404 -36.28 -36.70 -13.84
N PRO A 405 -36.53 -35.39 -14.14
CA PRO A 405 -37.36 -34.49 -13.33
C PRO A 405 -38.84 -34.48 -13.74
N ALA A 406 -39.71 -33.96 -12.86
CA ALA A 406 -41.15 -33.76 -13.07
C ALA A 406 -41.58 -32.36 -12.53
N PRO A 407 -42.81 -31.84 -12.76
CA PRO A 407 -43.03 -30.63 -13.57
C PRO A 407 -43.72 -29.43 -12.87
N THR A 408 -43.50 -28.26 -13.48
CA THR A 408 -44.39 -27.09 -13.75
C THR A 408 -45.62 -26.78 -12.85
N LYS A 409 -45.70 -25.54 -12.32
CA LYS A 409 -46.71 -24.50 -12.68
C LYS A 409 -46.66 -23.24 -11.79
N SER A 410 -46.87 -22.10 -12.43
CA SER A 410 -47.10 -20.74 -11.91
C SER A 410 -48.60 -20.43 -11.91
N PRO A 411 -49.10 -19.50 -11.07
CA PRO A 411 -49.97 -18.41 -11.54
C PRO A 411 -49.64 -17.06 -10.84
N GLU A 412 -49.45 -15.93 -11.53
CA GLU A 412 -50.39 -15.03 -12.22
C GLU A 412 -50.90 -13.86 -11.33
N ILE A 413 -50.93 -12.66 -11.93
CA ILE A 413 -50.96 -11.30 -11.35
C ILE A 413 -52.40 -10.73 -11.41
N ILE A 414 -52.81 -9.88 -10.44
CA ILE A 414 -53.97 -8.96 -10.58
C ILE A 414 -53.66 -7.56 -9.97
N PRO A 415 -54.20 -6.44 -10.51
CA PRO A 415 -53.52 -5.13 -10.59
C PRO A 415 -54.20 -3.90 -9.92
N THR A 416 -53.44 -2.77 -9.89
CA THR A 416 -53.84 -1.32 -9.94
C THR A 416 -54.59 -0.68 -8.74
N LEU A 417 -54.43 0.60 -8.35
CA LEU A 417 -54.54 1.90 -9.06
C LEU A 417 -53.82 3.09 -8.31
N PRO A 418 -53.74 4.31 -8.91
CA PRO A 418 -52.72 5.35 -8.65
C PRO A 418 -53.28 6.67 -7.98
N PRO A 419 -52.70 7.88 -8.17
CA PRO A 419 -52.05 8.69 -7.13
C PRO A 419 -52.79 9.98 -6.72
N VAL A 420 -52.38 10.63 -5.62
CA VAL A 420 -52.84 11.99 -5.26
C VAL A 420 -51.69 12.89 -4.78
N LYS A 421 -51.66 14.12 -5.31
CA LYS A 421 -50.87 15.32 -4.94
C LYS A 421 -51.75 16.54 -5.34
N PRO A 422 -51.42 17.81 -5.02
CA PRO A 422 -50.67 18.43 -3.91
C PRO A 422 -51.52 19.59 -3.28
N PRO A 423 -50.97 20.47 -2.40
CA PRO A 423 -50.63 21.86 -2.84
C PRO A 423 -49.36 22.43 -2.15
N VAL A 424 -48.41 23.11 -2.81
CA VAL A 424 -48.27 24.54 -3.27
C VAL A 424 -48.07 25.61 -2.16
N LYS A 425 -46.84 26.18 -2.18
CA LYS A 425 -46.21 27.48 -1.75
C LYS A 425 -47.14 28.72 -1.55
N PRO A 426 -46.71 29.92 -1.04
CA PRO A 426 -45.37 30.61 -1.06
C PRO A 426 -45.11 31.54 0.20
N PRO A 427 -44.42 32.72 0.15
CA PRO A 427 -43.06 33.14 -0.26
C PRO A 427 -42.29 33.90 0.89
N VAL A 428 -41.20 34.62 0.53
CA VAL A 428 -40.57 35.84 1.11
C VAL A 428 -39.06 35.60 1.33
N VAL A 429 -38.16 36.02 0.42
CA VAL A 429 -37.66 37.36 0.00
C VAL A 429 -36.54 37.92 0.91
N CYS A 430 -35.47 38.33 0.22
CA CYS A 430 -34.14 38.71 0.65
C CYS A 430 -34.05 40.02 1.45
N ARG A 431 -32.98 40.16 2.26
CA ARG A 431 -32.08 41.34 2.22
C ARG A 431 -30.74 41.10 2.93
N ASP A 432 -29.67 41.35 2.17
CA ASP A 432 -28.39 42.05 2.47
C ASP A 432 -28.05 42.29 3.95
N THR A 433 -26.84 42.12 4.47
CA THR A 433 -25.53 42.60 3.96
C THR A 433 -24.45 42.07 4.93
N LEU A 434 -23.25 41.74 4.42
CA LEU A 434 -21.92 42.10 4.98
C LEU A 434 -20.85 41.21 4.32
N ALA A 435 -19.96 41.88 3.58
CA ALA A 435 -18.79 41.33 2.95
C ALA A 435 -17.61 41.29 3.95
N ASN A 436 -16.68 40.34 3.73
CA ASN A 436 -15.41 40.09 4.41
C ASN A 436 -15.38 39.21 5.67
N VAL A 437 -14.50 38.21 5.60
CA VAL A 437 -14.26 37.13 6.58
C VAL A 437 -13.28 37.55 7.69
N SER A 438 -12.75 38.78 7.67
CA SER A 438 -11.85 39.29 8.73
C SER A 438 -12.57 39.79 9.98
N ASP A 439 -13.85 40.14 9.89
CA ASP A 439 -14.55 40.86 10.98
C ASP A 439 -15.39 39.92 11.88
N GLN A 440 -15.66 38.68 11.46
CA GLN A 440 -16.36 37.69 12.31
C GLN A 440 -15.48 37.10 13.42
N ILE A 441 -14.15 37.10 13.24
CA ILE A 441 -13.23 36.57 14.26
C ILE A 441 -13.07 37.59 15.41
N ILE A 442 -13.12 38.89 15.12
CA ILE A 442 -13.01 39.94 16.15
C ILE A 442 -14.29 39.99 17.02
N CYS A 443 -15.47 39.75 16.45
CA CYS A 443 -16.71 39.67 17.25
C CYS A 443 -16.74 38.42 18.15
N TYR A 444 -16.24 37.27 17.72
CA TYR A 444 -16.24 36.05 18.55
C TYR A 444 -15.26 36.16 19.73
N VAL A 445 -14.11 36.79 19.53
CA VAL A 445 -13.10 36.99 20.58
C VAL A 445 -13.59 38.02 21.62
N LEU A 446 -14.26 39.10 21.21
CA LEU A 446 -14.79 40.09 22.15
C LEU A 446 -16.03 39.61 22.93
N THR A 447 -16.85 38.74 22.33
CA THR A 447 -18.02 38.17 23.02
C THR A 447 -17.60 37.16 24.10
N ILE A 448 -16.55 36.38 23.85
CA ILE A 448 -15.98 35.45 24.84
C ILE A 448 -15.27 36.22 25.96
N TYR A 449 -14.57 37.33 25.64
CA TYR A 449 -13.94 38.19 26.65
C TYR A 449 -14.97 38.95 27.52
N GLY A 450 -16.11 39.33 26.96
CA GLY A 450 -17.21 39.97 27.69
C GLY A 450 -17.96 39.03 28.63
N ILE A 451 -18.19 37.78 28.21
CA ILE A 451 -18.87 36.78 29.05
C ILE A 451 -17.97 36.33 30.22
N LEU A 452 -16.64 36.28 30.03
CA LEU A 452 -15.69 35.93 31.09
C LEU A 452 -15.46 37.05 32.11
N ARG A 453 -15.90 38.29 31.85
CA ARG A 453 -15.83 39.40 32.82
C ARG A 453 -17.08 39.54 33.70
N ILE A 454 -18.15 38.78 33.45
CA ILE A 454 -19.38 38.79 34.26
C ILE A 454 -19.37 37.66 35.32
N PHE A 455 -18.38 36.75 35.26
CA PHE A 455 -18.22 35.66 36.25
C PHE A 455 -17.03 35.83 37.19
N TYR A 456 -16.30 36.95 37.11
CA TYR A 456 -15.30 37.36 38.09
C TYR A 456 -15.44 38.88 38.29
N PHE A 457 -16.18 39.24 39.35
CA PHE A 457 -16.74 40.55 39.75
C PHE A 457 -18.10 40.94 39.19
#